data_AF-A0A3N5ETZ6-F1
#
_entry.id   AF-A0A3N5ETZ6-F1
#
_cell.length_a   1.000
_cell.length_b   1.000
_cell.length_c   1.000
_cell.angle_alpha   90.00
_cell.angle_beta   90.00
_cell.angle_gamma   90.00
#
_symmetry.space_group_name_H-M   'P 1'
#
loop_
_entity.id
_entity.type
_entity.pdbx_description
1 polymer ?
#
loop_
_entity_poly.entity_id
_entity_poly.type
_entity_poly.pdbx_seq_one_letter_code
_entity_poly.pdbx_strand_id
1 'polypeptide(L)'
;MKGIAMNLLPLAASLLASCLPLQAQDKAETYDVDVTLINSFSKDLVNHPVILQVFRVFGRGVDYGKFNRDGFHITDEKGREVEFFYRSMPPSFSIADDQLILMVPSMAPGARLSYRFTNTAQKSRKEAKLEIEKLIDHPANLIPNGGFEKGVEGWQGGKLVTEGARSGKNALLLEVPGSGGAASLQCTKAVPFTKGLRYYFGIWAKSENVTRRTYRYTQPWAAALVSGRITLSGNPLVFPEFSENTHLIRLMDDRDWYCYEANAISTLCVPQPATATCESTLTLALNQINMPYLDSNRPARIWIDEVLLFEQPEVEIRTTPAGFFTYRRAATCLDQPMFAVPRLPEPRPYEKIEKLSDVAALGERKLITLGIHAAAPIRGLRLEVGDLKGPGAAVLG
;
A
#
# COMPACT_ATOMS: atom_id res chain seq x y z
N MET A 1 9.44 35.69 94.37
CA MET A 1 9.03 34.27 94.37
C MET A 1 8.72 33.87 92.94
N LYS A 2 9.21 32.68 92.54
CA LYS A 2 8.71 31.70 91.54
C LYS A 2 7.49 32.18 90.71
N GLY A 3 7.39 32.05 89.39
CA GLY A 3 8.04 31.16 88.44
C GLY A 3 6.99 30.61 87.46
N ILE A 4 7.46 30.28 86.25
CA ILE A 4 6.99 29.21 85.33
C ILE A 4 5.87 29.54 84.31
N ALA A 5 6.23 29.14 83.08
CA ALA A 5 5.60 29.22 81.77
C ALA A 5 4.33 28.37 81.56
N MET A 6 3.59 28.64 80.46
CA MET A 6 3.36 27.60 79.43
C MET A 6 2.83 28.19 78.12
N ASN A 7 3.43 27.72 77.02
CA ASN A 7 3.13 27.96 75.61
C ASN A 7 1.78 27.39 75.19
N LEU A 8 1.08 28.08 74.27
CA LEU A 8 0.18 27.48 73.27
C LEU A 8 0.17 28.37 72.00
N LEU A 9 0.93 27.97 70.99
CA LEU A 9 0.63 28.18 69.56
C LEU A 9 -0.27 27.01 69.12
N PRO A 10 -1.23 27.14 68.18
CA PRO A 10 -0.95 27.33 66.74
C PRO A 10 -2.05 28.23 66.06
N LEU A 11 -2.20 28.51 64.76
CA LEU A 11 -1.81 27.90 63.49
C LEU A 11 -1.87 29.03 62.44
N ALA A 12 -0.74 29.38 61.81
CA ALA A 12 -0.74 30.20 60.62
C ALA A 12 -0.94 29.29 59.41
N ALA A 13 -2.02 29.49 58.66
CA ALA A 13 -2.25 28.80 57.39
C ALA A 13 -1.32 29.39 56.33
N SER A 14 -0.17 28.76 56.13
CA SER A 14 0.69 29.00 54.97
C SER A 14 -0.01 28.47 53.72
N LEU A 15 -0.35 29.35 52.78
CA LEU A 15 -0.63 29.00 51.40
C LEU A 15 0.65 28.39 50.80
N LEU A 16 0.72 27.06 50.77
CA LEU A 16 1.58 26.34 49.84
C LEU A 16 0.97 26.49 48.45
N ALA A 17 1.50 27.44 47.68
CA ALA A 17 1.38 27.40 46.23
C ALA A 17 2.09 26.13 45.75
N SER A 18 1.31 25.07 45.58
CA SER A 18 1.73 23.86 44.90
C SER A 18 2.07 24.23 43.47
N CYS A 19 3.37 24.34 43.19
CA CYS A 19 3.92 24.19 41.86
C CYS A 19 3.54 22.78 41.36
N LEU A 20 2.34 22.65 40.80
CA LEU A 20 2.01 21.52 39.95
C LEU A 20 3.01 21.57 38.78
N PRO A 21 3.69 20.46 38.46
CA PRO A 21 4.43 20.41 37.21
C PRO A 21 3.43 20.68 36.10
N LEU A 22 3.71 21.69 35.29
CA LEU A 22 3.08 21.91 34.00
C LEU A 22 3.02 20.52 33.34
N GLN A 23 1.82 19.96 33.19
CA GLN A 23 1.65 18.76 32.38
C GLN A 23 2.39 19.03 31.08
N ALA A 24 3.39 18.21 30.79
CA ALA A 24 3.94 18.17 29.45
C ALA A 24 2.74 17.99 28.54
N GLN A 25 2.34 19.05 27.82
CA GLN A 25 1.45 18.89 26.69
C GLN A 25 2.13 17.85 25.84
N ASP A 26 1.51 16.66 25.74
CA ASP A 26 1.93 15.63 24.81
C ASP A 26 2.18 16.33 23.49
N LYS A 27 3.45 16.45 23.13
CA LYS A 27 3.86 17.10 21.91
C LYS A 27 3.30 16.18 20.84
N ALA A 28 2.18 16.61 20.23
CA ALA A 28 1.46 15.79 19.27
C ALA A 28 2.48 15.14 18.35
N GLU A 29 2.51 13.80 18.29
CA GLU A 29 3.49 13.06 17.51
C GLU A 29 3.41 13.57 16.07
N THR A 30 4.42 14.31 15.64
CA THR A 30 4.54 14.78 14.26
C THR A 30 5.35 13.74 13.51
N TYR A 31 4.70 13.03 12.59
CA TYR A 31 5.42 12.21 11.63
C TYR A 31 6.03 13.12 10.59
N ASP A 32 7.31 12.91 10.25
CA ASP A 32 8.09 13.85 9.47
C ASP A 32 9.16 13.12 8.66
N VAL A 33 9.07 13.22 7.34
CA VAL A 33 9.88 12.45 6.41
C VAL A 33 10.25 13.30 5.22
N ASP A 34 11.54 13.29 4.86
CA ASP A 34 12.01 13.84 3.60
C ASP A 34 11.88 12.80 2.48
N VAL A 35 11.21 13.17 1.40
CA VAL A 35 11.00 12.36 0.21
C VAL A 35 11.67 13.04 -0.97
N THR A 36 12.62 12.36 -1.60
CA THR A 36 13.24 12.82 -2.84
C THR A 36 12.73 12.01 -4.02
N LEU A 37 12.20 12.70 -5.02
CA LEU A 37 11.82 12.13 -6.31
C LEU A 37 12.96 12.31 -7.29
N ILE A 38 13.28 11.28 -8.07
CA ILE A 38 14.33 11.31 -9.08
C ILE A 38 13.75 10.82 -10.40
N ASN A 39 13.80 11.66 -11.44
CA ASN A 39 13.34 11.25 -12.76
C ASN A 39 14.42 10.37 -13.43
N SER A 40 14.22 9.05 -13.39
CA SER A 40 15.10 8.08 -14.06
C SER A 40 14.77 7.87 -15.54
N PHE A 41 13.72 8.51 -16.07
CA PHE A 41 13.35 8.42 -17.48
C PHE A 41 14.20 9.36 -18.34
N SER A 42 14.34 9.02 -19.62
CA SER A 42 15.05 9.84 -20.61
C SER A 42 14.24 11.03 -21.15
N LYS A 43 13.05 11.28 -20.59
CA LYS A 43 12.14 12.37 -20.97
C LYS A 43 11.69 13.17 -19.76
N ASP A 44 11.20 14.38 -20.02
CA ASP A 44 10.59 15.22 -18.99
C ASP A 44 9.29 14.57 -18.48
N LEU A 45 9.09 14.60 -17.16
CA LEU A 45 7.81 14.30 -16.53
C LEU A 45 7.11 15.63 -16.23
N VAL A 46 6.05 15.96 -16.97
CA VAL A 46 5.36 17.26 -16.88
C VAL A 46 3.92 17.06 -16.41
N ASN A 47 3.49 17.85 -15.44
CA ASN A 47 2.19 17.68 -14.75
C ASN A 47 1.94 16.21 -14.37
N HIS A 48 2.96 15.55 -13.83
CA HIS A 48 2.99 14.10 -13.73
C HIS A 48 2.49 13.64 -12.37
N PRO A 49 1.49 12.72 -12.29
CA PRO A 49 1.03 12.20 -11.02
C PRO A 49 2.04 11.22 -10.44
N VAL A 50 2.50 11.51 -9.22
CA VAL A 50 3.36 10.62 -8.44
C VAL A 50 2.52 10.04 -7.31
N ILE A 51 2.29 8.73 -7.37
CA ILE A 51 1.35 8.01 -6.49
C ILE A 51 2.14 7.29 -5.41
N LEU A 52 1.99 7.75 -4.17
CA LEU A 52 2.74 7.28 -3.01
C LEU A 52 1.78 6.68 -1.99
N GLN A 53 1.97 5.42 -1.63
CA GLN A 53 1.26 4.84 -0.50
C GLN A 53 1.76 5.44 0.81
N VAL A 54 0.84 5.73 1.73
CA VAL A 54 1.15 6.32 3.04
C VAL A 54 2.20 5.47 3.76
N PHE A 55 2.06 4.14 3.77
CA PHE A 55 3.05 3.30 4.44
C PHE A 55 4.42 3.29 3.78
N ARG A 56 4.50 3.60 2.47
CA ARG A 56 5.79 3.73 1.78
C ARG A 56 6.50 4.98 2.23
N VAL A 57 5.77 6.08 2.36
CA VAL A 57 6.31 7.37 2.80
C VAL A 57 6.76 7.29 4.25
N PHE A 58 5.89 6.83 5.15
CA PHE A 58 6.12 6.92 6.59
C PHE A 58 6.74 5.67 7.21
N GLY A 59 6.69 4.51 6.55
CA GLY A 59 7.36 3.28 6.99
C GLY A 59 6.51 2.33 7.84
N ARG A 60 6.82 1.04 7.83
CA ARG A 60 5.90 -0.02 8.33
C ARG A 60 5.82 -0.20 9.86
N GLY A 61 6.58 0.56 10.64
CA GLY A 61 6.50 0.53 12.11
C GLY A 61 5.87 1.74 12.75
N VAL A 62 5.20 2.54 11.94
CA VAL A 62 4.45 3.68 12.42
C VAL A 62 3.07 3.23 12.88
N ASP A 63 2.59 3.80 13.97
CA ASP A 63 1.24 3.57 14.46
C ASP A 63 0.24 4.38 13.62
N TYR A 64 -0.23 3.76 12.55
CA TYR A 64 -1.22 4.36 11.65
C TYR A 64 -2.58 4.64 12.32
N GLY A 65 -2.85 4.09 13.51
CA GLY A 65 -4.02 4.45 14.29
C GLY A 65 -3.96 5.87 14.87
N LYS A 66 -2.75 6.45 14.98
CA LYS A 66 -2.53 7.83 15.42
C LYS A 66 -2.51 8.84 14.27
N PHE A 67 -2.50 8.38 13.02
CA PHE A 67 -2.49 9.27 11.88
C PHE A 67 -3.82 10.03 11.81
N ASN A 68 -3.73 11.34 11.65
CA ASN A 68 -4.88 12.14 11.30
C ASN A 68 -5.08 12.08 9.79
N ARG A 69 -6.21 11.55 9.34
CA ARG A 69 -6.53 11.45 7.91
C ARG A 69 -6.42 12.78 7.17
N ASP A 70 -6.89 13.85 7.80
CA ASP A 70 -6.86 15.20 7.23
C ASP A 70 -5.51 15.91 7.49
N GLY A 71 -4.62 15.26 8.23
CA GLY A 71 -3.41 15.82 8.81
C GLY A 71 -2.19 15.85 7.91
N PHE A 72 -2.28 15.37 6.67
CA PHE A 72 -1.12 15.30 5.78
C PHE A 72 -0.74 16.68 5.25
N HIS A 73 0.55 17.01 5.32
CA HIS A 73 1.10 18.18 4.63
C HIS A 73 2.28 17.75 3.79
N ILE A 74 2.42 18.38 2.62
CA ILE A 74 3.56 18.18 1.73
C ILE A 74 4.13 19.56 1.43
N THR A 75 5.41 19.78 1.77
CA THR A 75 6.10 21.04 1.47
C THR A 75 7.28 20.80 0.53
N ASP A 76 7.50 21.73 -0.40
CA ASP A 76 8.69 21.70 -1.26
C ASP A 76 9.97 22.11 -0.52
N GLU A 77 11.11 22.05 -1.21
CA GLU A 77 12.42 22.49 -0.70
C GLU A 77 12.48 23.96 -0.24
N LYS A 78 11.51 24.79 -0.67
CA LYS A 78 11.39 26.21 -0.29
C LYS A 78 10.47 26.37 0.93
N GLY A 79 10.00 25.28 1.53
CA GLY A 79 9.08 25.26 2.66
C GLY A 79 7.65 25.64 2.28
N ARG A 80 7.30 25.66 1.00
CA ARG A 80 5.95 26.01 0.54
C ARG A 80 5.10 24.76 0.49
N GLU A 81 3.91 24.82 1.10
CA GLU A 81 2.96 23.72 1.01
C GLU A 81 2.43 23.58 -0.43
N VAL A 82 2.56 22.37 -0.99
CA VAL A 82 2.15 22.05 -2.35
C VAL A 82 0.81 21.32 -2.34
N GLU A 83 0.06 21.51 -3.43
CA GLU A 83 -1.20 20.79 -3.61
C GLU A 83 -0.96 19.29 -3.77
N PHE A 84 -1.82 18.50 -3.15
CA PHE A 84 -1.80 17.05 -3.27
C PHE A 84 -3.23 16.49 -3.17
N PHE A 85 -3.40 15.26 -3.60
CA PHE A 85 -4.67 14.54 -3.46
C PHE A 85 -4.50 13.36 -2.53
N TYR A 86 -5.57 13.08 -1.80
CA TYR A 86 -5.69 11.88 -0.99
C TYR A 86 -6.65 10.88 -1.66
N ARG A 87 -6.23 9.62 -1.76
CA ARG A 87 -7.07 8.53 -2.27
C ARG A 87 -7.17 7.42 -1.23
N SER A 88 -8.37 7.18 -0.73
CA SER A 88 -8.62 6.02 0.12
C SER A 88 -8.54 4.72 -0.66
N MET A 89 -7.84 3.75 -0.08
CA MET A 89 -7.62 2.43 -0.65
C MET A 89 -8.19 1.36 0.29
N PRO A 90 -8.70 0.25 -0.25
CA PRO A 90 -9.07 -0.88 0.57
C PRO A 90 -7.79 -1.63 1.02
N PRO A 91 -7.82 -2.27 2.19
CA PRO A 91 -8.95 -2.29 3.12
C PRO A 91 -9.03 -0.99 3.95
N SER A 92 -10.23 -0.43 4.07
CA SER A 92 -10.46 0.90 4.65
C SER A 92 -10.21 1.02 6.16
N PHE A 93 -9.79 -0.07 6.82
CA PHE A 93 -9.52 -0.06 8.27
C PHE A 93 -8.15 0.54 8.62
N SER A 94 -7.26 0.74 7.64
CA SER A 94 -5.92 1.30 7.86
C SER A 94 -5.58 2.33 6.79
N ILE A 95 -5.21 3.53 7.23
CA ILE A 95 -4.71 4.60 6.35
C ILE A 95 -3.34 4.27 5.73
N ALA A 96 -2.69 3.20 6.21
CA ALA A 96 -1.40 2.75 5.68
C ALA A 96 -1.45 2.54 4.16
N ASP A 97 -2.52 1.92 3.66
CA ASP A 97 -2.66 1.54 2.24
C ASP A 97 -3.16 2.68 1.36
N ASP A 98 -3.66 3.76 1.97
CA ASP A 98 -4.14 4.94 1.28
C ASP A 98 -3.00 5.63 0.53
N GLN A 99 -3.35 6.42 -0.48
CA GLN A 99 -2.38 7.06 -1.38
C GLN A 99 -2.41 8.58 -1.24
N LEU A 100 -1.22 9.14 -1.21
CA LEU A 100 -0.94 10.55 -1.43
C LEU A 100 -0.48 10.70 -2.88
N ILE A 101 -1.16 11.55 -3.63
CA ILE A 101 -0.89 11.78 -5.05
C ILE A 101 -0.39 13.21 -5.20
N LEU A 102 0.87 13.34 -5.59
CA LEU A 102 1.52 14.62 -5.83
C LEU A 102 1.55 14.89 -7.34
N MET A 103 1.04 16.05 -7.75
CA MET A 103 1.19 16.51 -9.13
C MET A 103 2.51 17.25 -9.27
N VAL A 104 3.47 16.61 -9.93
CA VAL A 104 4.78 17.22 -10.14
C VAL A 104 4.72 18.12 -11.39
N PRO A 105 4.98 19.44 -11.28
CA PRO A 105 4.84 20.35 -12.41
C PRO A 105 5.76 20.02 -13.58
N SER A 106 7.04 19.79 -13.30
CA SER A 106 8.04 19.36 -14.28
C SER A 106 9.25 18.74 -13.60
N MET A 107 9.79 17.66 -14.18
CA MET A 107 11.08 17.07 -13.86
C MET A 107 11.82 16.69 -15.14
N ALA A 108 12.93 17.37 -15.43
CA ALA A 108 13.83 16.96 -16.49
C ALA A 108 14.48 15.59 -16.20
N PRO A 109 15.01 14.87 -17.20
CA PRO A 109 15.79 13.65 -16.99
C PRO A 109 16.90 13.84 -15.95
N GLY A 110 16.97 12.93 -14.97
CA GLY A 110 17.93 12.98 -13.87
C GLY A 110 17.65 14.05 -12.80
N ALA A 111 16.63 14.90 -12.98
CA ALA A 111 16.28 15.92 -12.00
C ALA A 111 15.84 15.28 -10.67
N ARG A 112 16.18 15.97 -9.57
CA ARG A 112 15.83 15.59 -8.21
C ARG A 112 14.94 16.66 -7.61
N LEU A 113 13.78 16.28 -7.09
CA LEU A 113 12.89 17.17 -6.34
C LEU A 113 12.73 16.64 -4.93
N SER A 114 12.93 17.51 -3.94
CA SER A 114 12.80 17.15 -2.53
C SER A 114 11.55 17.76 -1.94
N TYR A 115 10.83 16.94 -1.17
CA TYR A 115 9.62 17.29 -0.46
C TYR A 115 9.72 16.80 0.97
N ARG A 116 9.02 17.48 1.86
CA ARG A 116 8.85 17.05 3.24
C ARG A 116 7.40 16.70 3.47
N PHE A 117 7.16 15.47 3.91
CA PHE A 117 5.86 14.90 4.19
C PHE A 117 5.67 14.87 5.70
N THR A 118 4.57 15.45 6.18
CA THR A 118 4.21 15.37 7.60
C THR A 118 2.79 14.89 7.79
N ASN A 119 2.50 14.33 8.96
CA ASN A 119 1.14 14.08 9.44
C ASN A 119 0.97 14.76 10.81
N THR A 120 0.01 15.69 10.91
CA THR A 120 -0.20 16.54 12.09
C THR A 120 -1.66 16.54 12.54
N ALA A 121 -1.94 17.13 13.70
CA ALA A 121 -3.32 17.31 14.17
C ALA A 121 -4.13 18.33 13.34
N GLN A 122 -3.48 19.16 12.51
CA GLN A 122 -4.14 20.21 11.74
C GLN A 122 -4.48 19.74 10.34
N LYS A 123 -5.65 20.15 9.85
CA LYS A 123 -6.03 19.88 8.47
C LYS A 123 -5.18 20.69 7.49
N SER A 124 -4.68 20.05 6.43
CA SER A 124 -4.02 20.79 5.35
C SER A 124 -5.01 21.63 4.54
N ARG A 125 -4.55 22.82 4.13
CA ARG A 125 -5.28 23.71 3.22
C ARG A 125 -4.97 23.42 1.74
N LYS A 126 -4.04 22.50 1.48
CA LYS A 126 -3.54 22.13 0.16
C LYS A 126 -3.93 20.71 -0.25
N GLU A 127 -4.59 19.97 0.62
CA GLU A 127 -5.32 18.77 0.20
C GLU A 127 -6.47 19.20 -0.72
N ALA A 128 -6.38 18.83 -1.99
CA ALA A 128 -7.43 19.03 -2.96
C ALA A 128 -8.30 17.78 -3.09
N LYS A 129 -9.56 17.97 -3.50
CA LYS A 129 -10.46 16.85 -3.78
C LYS A 129 -9.94 16.09 -5.00
N LEU A 130 -9.75 14.78 -4.85
CA LEU A 130 -9.44 13.90 -5.97
C LEU A 130 -10.67 13.74 -6.88
N GLU A 131 -10.52 14.12 -8.14
CA GLU A 131 -11.42 13.74 -9.22
C GLU A 131 -10.73 12.63 -10.01
N ILE A 132 -11.16 11.38 -9.82
CA ILE A 132 -10.45 10.20 -10.34
C ILE A 132 -10.41 10.19 -11.87
N GLU A 133 -11.41 10.80 -12.51
CA GLU A 133 -11.51 10.98 -13.95
C GLU A 133 -10.30 11.74 -14.50
N LYS A 134 -9.74 12.71 -13.74
CA LYS A 134 -8.53 13.44 -14.13
C LYS A 134 -7.29 12.56 -14.17
N LEU A 135 -7.23 11.51 -13.37
CA LEU A 135 -6.14 10.52 -13.44
C LEU A 135 -6.39 9.53 -14.57
N ILE A 136 -7.63 9.06 -14.72
CA ILE A 136 -8.00 8.11 -15.78
C ILE A 136 -7.72 8.70 -17.17
N ASP A 137 -8.17 9.92 -17.41
CA ASP A 137 -7.98 10.65 -18.68
C ASP A 137 -6.65 11.40 -18.77
N HIS A 138 -5.77 11.26 -17.78
CA HIS A 138 -4.49 11.96 -17.78
C HIS A 138 -3.65 11.52 -18.99
N PRO A 139 -3.01 12.44 -19.73
CA PRO A 139 -2.19 12.08 -20.90
C PRO A 139 -0.99 11.18 -20.56
N ALA A 140 -0.55 11.19 -19.31
CA ALA A 140 0.51 10.30 -18.81
C ALA A 140 0.01 8.92 -18.37
N ASN A 141 -1.31 8.68 -18.30
CA ASN A 141 -1.84 7.34 -18.08
C ASN A 141 -1.61 6.53 -19.36
N LEU A 142 -0.83 5.47 -19.24
CA LEU A 142 -0.44 4.64 -20.38
C LEU A 142 -1.60 3.74 -20.85
N ILE A 143 -2.59 3.50 -19.98
CA ILE A 143 -3.82 2.78 -20.32
C ILE A 143 -4.87 3.77 -20.82
N PRO A 144 -5.36 3.60 -22.06
CA PRO A 144 -6.43 4.43 -22.59
C PRO A 144 -7.77 4.07 -21.95
N ASN A 145 -8.60 5.08 -21.69
CA ASN A 145 -10.00 4.88 -21.30
C ASN A 145 -10.18 3.86 -20.16
N GLY A 146 -9.33 3.93 -19.13
CA GLY A 146 -9.30 2.96 -18.04
C GLY A 146 -10.52 2.97 -17.11
N GLY A 147 -11.37 3.99 -17.22
CA GLY A 147 -12.69 4.08 -16.54
C GLY A 147 -13.88 3.90 -17.48
N PHE A 148 -13.64 3.56 -18.75
CA PHE A 148 -14.68 3.13 -19.69
C PHE A 148 -15.80 4.17 -20.01
N GLU A 149 -15.59 5.43 -19.65
CA GLU A 149 -16.52 6.53 -19.93
C GLU A 149 -16.62 6.88 -21.43
N LYS A 150 -15.67 6.40 -22.23
CA LYS A 150 -15.69 6.49 -23.72
C LYS A 150 -16.12 5.17 -24.35
N GLY A 151 -16.86 4.34 -23.61
CA GLY A 151 -17.28 3.01 -24.03
C GLY A 151 -16.09 2.03 -24.06
N VAL A 152 -16.01 1.21 -25.10
CA VAL A 152 -14.96 0.17 -25.27
C VAL A 152 -13.74 0.67 -26.05
N GLU A 153 -13.59 1.98 -26.28
CA GLU A 153 -12.44 2.52 -27.01
C GLU A 153 -11.12 2.09 -26.36
N GLY A 154 -10.21 1.50 -27.14
CA GLY A 154 -8.93 0.99 -26.64
C GLY A 154 -9.00 -0.40 -25.99
N TRP A 155 -10.15 -1.07 -26.04
CA TRP A 155 -10.38 -2.38 -25.42
C TRP A 155 -11.10 -3.35 -26.36
N GLN A 156 -10.76 -4.64 -26.24
CA GLN A 156 -11.39 -5.72 -26.98
C GLN A 156 -11.84 -6.84 -26.04
N GLY A 157 -13.08 -7.29 -26.24
CA GLY A 157 -13.72 -8.28 -25.37
C GLY A 157 -14.50 -7.63 -24.23
N GLY A 158 -15.08 -8.46 -23.36
CA GLY A 158 -15.99 -8.00 -22.30
C GLY A 158 -17.25 -7.28 -22.80
N LYS A 159 -18.06 -6.85 -21.84
CA LYS A 159 -19.30 -6.12 -22.05
C LYS A 159 -19.27 -4.81 -21.27
N LEU A 160 -19.60 -3.70 -21.92
CA LEU A 160 -19.82 -2.42 -21.24
C LEU A 160 -21.11 -2.51 -20.41
N VAL A 161 -21.01 -2.17 -19.13
CA VAL A 161 -22.13 -2.17 -18.20
C VAL A 161 -22.17 -0.87 -17.40
N THR A 162 -23.37 -0.43 -17.04
CA THR A 162 -23.59 0.73 -16.17
C THR A 162 -23.90 0.32 -14.73
N GLU A 163 -24.46 -0.88 -14.54
CA GLU A 163 -24.77 -1.41 -13.23
C GLU A 163 -23.50 -1.88 -12.51
N GLY A 164 -23.28 -1.34 -11.31
CA GLY A 164 -22.18 -1.74 -10.45
C GLY A 164 -20.83 -1.11 -10.80
N ALA A 165 -20.78 -0.09 -11.67
CA ALA A 165 -19.57 0.70 -11.93
C ALA A 165 -18.99 1.29 -10.62
N ARG A 166 -17.67 1.33 -10.50
CA ARG A 166 -16.99 1.77 -9.27
C ARG A 166 -16.84 3.28 -9.22
N SER A 167 -16.50 3.87 -10.35
CA SER A 167 -16.43 5.30 -10.59
C SER A 167 -17.20 5.65 -11.85
N GLY A 168 -17.54 6.93 -12.02
CA GLY A 168 -18.25 7.36 -13.22
C GLY A 168 -19.59 6.63 -13.42
N LYS A 169 -19.85 6.21 -14.65
CA LYS A 169 -21.09 5.57 -15.10
C LYS A 169 -20.87 4.18 -15.68
N ASN A 170 -19.65 3.84 -16.07
CA ASN A 170 -19.37 2.65 -16.86
C ASN A 170 -18.30 1.76 -16.22
N ALA A 171 -18.41 0.45 -16.48
CA ALA A 171 -17.38 -0.54 -16.18
C ALA A 171 -17.36 -1.61 -17.29
N LEU A 172 -16.31 -2.42 -17.34
CA LEU A 172 -16.27 -3.61 -18.19
C LEU A 172 -16.50 -4.88 -17.39
N LEU A 173 -17.38 -5.73 -17.91
CA LEU A 173 -17.78 -7.02 -17.35
C LEU A 173 -17.28 -8.17 -18.24
N LEU A 174 -16.58 -9.13 -17.64
CA LEU A 174 -16.48 -10.49 -18.15
C LEU A 174 -17.51 -11.38 -17.47
N GLU A 175 -18.30 -12.10 -18.26
CA GLU A 175 -19.31 -13.03 -17.76
C GLU A 175 -19.21 -14.36 -18.53
N VAL A 176 -19.25 -15.47 -17.79
CA VAL A 176 -19.37 -16.82 -18.35
C VAL A 176 -20.35 -17.64 -17.53
N PRO A 177 -20.95 -18.71 -18.08
CA PRO A 177 -21.80 -19.62 -17.30
C PRO A 177 -21.06 -20.19 -16.07
N GLY A 178 -21.76 -20.31 -14.94
CA GLY A 178 -21.19 -20.91 -13.71
C GLY A 178 -20.76 -22.36 -13.88
N SER A 179 -21.43 -23.08 -14.79
CA SER A 179 -21.10 -24.44 -15.22
C SER A 179 -19.76 -24.55 -15.97
N GLY A 180 -19.18 -23.43 -16.40
CA GLY A 180 -17.88 -23.37 -17.06
C GLY A 180 -17.89 -22.53 -18.34
N GLY A 181 -16.73 -21.98 -18.67
CA GLY A 181 -16.53 -21.14 -19.86
C GLY A 181 -15.25 -20.32 -19.79
N ALA A 182 -14.95 -19.63 -20.88
CA ALA A 182 -13.80 -18.74 -20.97
C ALA A 182 -14.21 -17.41 -21.60
N ALA A 183 -13.72 -16.31 -21.05
CA ALA A 183 -13.84 -14.98 -21.61
C ALA A 183 -12.56 -14.19 -21.37
N SER A 184 -12.26 -13.25 -22.27
CA SER A 184 -11.10 -12.37 -22.15
C SER A 184 -11.46 -10.93 -22.48
N LEU A 185 -10.69 -10.04 -21.89
CA LEU A 185 -10.70 -8.60 -22.10
C LEU A 185 -9.25 -8.15 -22.24
N GLN A 186 -8.96 -7.35 -23.26
CA GLN A 186 -7.60 -6.95 -23.58
C GLN A 186 -7.57 -5.46 -23.92
N CYS A 187 -6.58 -4.74 -23.39
CA CYS A 187 -6.26 -3.39 -23.84
C CYS A 187 -5.62 -3.50 -25.24
N THR A 188 -6.14 -2.81 -26.24
CA THR A 188 -5.61 -2.91 -27.62
C THR A 188 -4.32 -2.11 -27.81
N LYS A 189 -4.03 -1.17 -26.90
CA LYS A 189 -2.78 -0.40 -26.90
C LYS A 189 -1.73 -1.15 -26.10
N ALA A 190 -0.64 -1.53 -26.78
CA ALA A 190 0.56 -1.99 -26.10
C ALA A 190 1.24 -0.84 -25.38
N VAL A 191 1.83 -1.15 -24.22
CA VAL A 191 2.53 -0.20 -23.36
C VAL A 191 4.02 -0.52 -23.34
N PRO A 192 4.89 0.45 -23.64
CA PRO A 192 6.33 0.27 -23.52
C PRO A 192 6.75 0.22 -22.06
N PHE A 193 7.55 -0.79 -21.73
CA PHE A 193 8.27 -0.90 -20.48
C PHE A 193 9.78 -0.90 -20.75
N THR A 194 10.52 -0.25 -19.86
CA THR A 194 11.99 -0.27 -19.85
C THR A 194 12.46 -0.89 -18.55
N LYS A 195 13.27 -1.94 -18.64
CA LYS A 195 13.87 -2.62 -17.50
C LYS A 195 14.57 -1.64 -16.57
N GLY A 196 14.34 -1.77 -15.28
CA GLY A 196 14.95 -0.91 -14.26
C GLY A 196 14.24 0.43 -14.02
N LEU A 197 13.23 0.80 -14.82
CA LEU A 197 12.38 1.97 -14.56
C LEU A 197 11.14 1.58 -13.75
N ARG A 198 10.55 2.53 -13.02
CA ARG A 198 9.45 2.26 -12.08
C ARG A 198 8.11 2.66 -12.68
N TYR A 199 7.09 1.87 -12.38
CA TYR A 199 5.73 2.10 -12.86
C TYR A 199 4.75 1.89 -11.70
N TYR A 200 3.73 2.73 -11.63
CA TYR A 200 2.53 2.49 -10.84
C TYR A 200 1.53 1.74 -11.72
N PHE A 201 1.00 0.63 -11.21
CA PHE A 201 -0.13 -0.08 -11.82
C PHE A 201 -1.18 -0.31 -10.74
N GLY A 202 -2.41 0.13 -11.01
CA GLY A 202 -3.58 -0.07 -10.18
C GLY A 202 -4.79 -0.37 -11.04
N ILE A 203 -5.63 -1.31 -10.60
CA ILE A 203 -6.87 -1.67 -11.26
C ILE A 203 -7.90 -2.06 -10.21
N TRP A 204 -9.09 -1.47 -10.28
CA TRP A 204 -10.19 -1.93 -9.46
C TRP A 204 -10.87 -3.11 -10.12
N ALA A 205 -11.15 -4.14 -9.34
CA ALA A 205 -11.93 -5.27 -9.81
C ALA A 205 -12.89 -5.77 -8.72
N LYS A 206 -14.03 -6.28 -9.18
CA LYS A 206 -15.03 -6.99 -8.39
C LYS A 206 -15.22 -8.37 -9.01
N SER A 207 -15.41 -9.40 -8.22
CA SER A 207 -15.68 -10.76 -8.72
C SER A 207 -16.88 -11.40 -8.03
N GLU A 208 -17.63 -12.21 -8.79
CA GLU A 208 -18.72 -13.03 -8.28
C GLU A 208 -18.65 -14.42 -8.90
N ASN A 209 -18.81 -15.45 -8.06
CA ASN A 209 -18.86 -16.87 -8.40
C ASN A 209 -17.64 -17.35 -9.22
N VAL A 210 -16.49 -16.70 -9.05
CA VAL A 210 -15.27 -17.01 -9.81
C VAL A 210 -14.52 -18.17 -9.15
N THR A 211 -14.16 -19.15 -9.96
CA THR A 211 -13.39 -20.31 -9.49
C THR A 211 -12.10 -19.90 -8.76
N ARG A 212 -11.85 -20.51 -7.60
CA ARG A 212 -10.58 -20.41 -6.89
C ARG A 212 -9.62 -21.53 -7.30
N ARG A 213 -8.35 -21.18 -7.50
CA ARG A 213 -7.27 -22.19 -7.54
C ARG A 213 -6.94 -22.58 -6.09
N THR A 214 -7.33 -23.77 -5.66
CA THR A 214 -6.95 -24.31 -4.34
C THR A 214 -5.65 -25.10 -4.43
N TYR A 215 -4.98 -25.35 -3.30
CA TYR A 215 -3.72 -26.12 -3.20
C TYR A 215 -3.84 -27.57 -3.74
N ARG A 216 -5.05 -28.10 -3.94
CA ARG A 216 -5.22 -29.40 -4.62
C ARG A 216 -5.04 -29.32 -6.14
N TYR A 217 -5.02 -28.11 -6.71
CA TYR A 217 -4.80 -27.80 -8.13
C TYR A 217 -3.51 -26.98 -8.37
N THR A 218 -2.60 -26.94 -7.39
CA THR A 218 -1.25 -26.34 -7.49
C THR A 218 -0.19 -27.32 -7.94
N GLN A 219 -0.57 -28.51 -8.41
CA GLN A 219 0.42 -29.41 -8.98
C GLN A 219 0.99 -28.78 -10.26
N PRO A 220 2.32 -28.77 -10.48
CA PRO A 220 2.97 -28.17 -11.64
C PRO A 220 2.51 -28.71 -13.01
N TRP A 221 1.71 -29.77 -13.01
CA TRP A 221 1.12 -30.39 -14.21
C TRP A 221 -0.40 -30.17 -14.33
N ALA A 222 -1.01 -29.41 -13.41
CA ALA A 222 -2.41 -29.00 -13.51
C ALA A 222 -2.51 -27.91 -14.59
N ALA A 223 -2.58 -28.34 -15.84
CA ALA A 223 -2.56 -27.54 -17.06
C ALA A 223 -3.71 -26.50 -17.18
N ALA A 224 -4.70 -26.54 -16.28
CA ALA A 224 -5.86 -25.68 -16.36
C ALA A 224 -5.58 -24.32 -15.70
N LEU A 225 -5.41 -23.31 -16.54
CA LEU A 225 -5.38 -21.90 -16.15
C LEU A 225 -6.77 -21.45 -15.67
N VAL A 226 -7.23 -21.91 -14.52
CA VAL A 226 -8.55 -21.60 -13.94
C VAL A 226 -8.51 -20.30 -13.12
N SER A 227 -9.68 -19.69 -12.91
CA SER A 227 -9.95 -18.40 -12.24
C SER A 227 -9.88 -17.16 -13.14
N GLY A 228 -10.26 -16.02 -12.56
CA GLY A 228 -9.96 -14.70 -13.07
C GLY A 228 -8.49 -14.35 -12.91
N ARG A 229 -7.88 -13.73 -13.93
CA ARG A 229 -6.45 -13.39 -13.94
C ARG A 229 -6.22 -12.09 -14.70
N ILE A 230 -5.44 -11.19 -14.11
CA ILE A 230 -4.93 -9.99 -14.78
C ILE A 230 -3.43 -10.18 -15.02
N THR A 231 -3.00 -9.95 -16.25
CA THR A 231 -1.61 -10.14 -16.70
C THR A 231 -1.15 -9.01 -17.61
N LEU A 232 0.16 -8.82 -17.67
CA LEU A 232 0.84 -7.97 -18.64
C LEU A 232 1.76 -8.89 -19.47
N SER A 233 1.60 -8.91 -20.80
CA SER A 233 2.43 -9.75 -21.67
C SER A 233 3.92 -9.41 -21.53
N GLY A 234 4.81 -10.39 -21.61
CA GLY A 234 6.23 -10.17 -21.38
C GLY A 234 6.62 -9.92 -19.91
N ASN A 235 5.64 -9.95 -18.99
CA ASN A 235 5.84 -9.89 -17.53
C ASN A 235 6.72 -8.72 -17.05
N PRO A 236 6.51 -7.47 -17.52
CA PRO A 236 7.37 -6.35 -17.15
C PRO A 236 7.25 -5.97 -15.68
N LEU A 237 6.13 -6.28 -15.03
CA LEU A 237 5.88 -5.97 -13.62
C LEU A 237 5.77 -7.27 -12.81
N VAL A 238 6.28 -7.20 -11.58
CA VAL A 238 6.09 -8.28 -10.60
C VAL A 238 4.71 -8.12 -10.01
N PHE A 239 3.87 -9.14 -10.16
CA PHE A 239 2.56 -9.24 -9.52
C PHE A 239 2.60 -10.24 -8.37
N PRO A 240 1.61 -10.18 -7.47
CA PRO A 240 1.50 -11.03 -6.30
C PRO A 240 1.70 -12.53 -6.47
N GLU A 241 1.21 -13.09 -7.57
CA GLU A 241 1.31 -14.51 -7.85
C GLU A 241 2.21 -14.75 -9.07
N PHE A 242 2.90 -15.89 -9.03
CA PHE A 242 3.72 -16.38 -10.13
C PHE A 242 3.23 -17.78 -10.54
N SER A 243 2.95 -17.96 -11.83
CA SER A 243 2.58 -19.26 -12.41
C SER A 243 3.48 -19.55 -13.61
N GLU A 244 4.28 -20.61 -13.55
CA GLU A 244 5.00 -21.20 -14.71
C GLU A 244 5.66 -20.17 -15.65
N ASN A 245 6.26 -19.08 -15.12
CA ASN A 245 6.86 -17.94 -15.83
C ASN A 245 5.97 -16.72 -16.12
N THR A 246 4.79 -16.62 -15.51
CA THR A 246 3.89 -15.46 -15.67
C THR A 246 3.56 -14.84 -14.32
N HIS A 247 3.78 -13.53 -14.20
CA HIS A 247 3.30 -12.74 -13.07
C HIS A 247 1.82 -12.40 -13.31
N LEU A 248 0.97 -12.70 -12.32
CA LEU A 248 -0.46 -12.48 -12.41
C LEU A 248 -1.06 -11.92 -11.11
N ILE A 249 -2.14 -11.17 -11.25
CA ILE A 249 -3.09 -10.90 -10.17
C ILE A 249 -4.25 -11.88 -10.36
N ARG A 250 -4.66 -12.55 -9.28
CA ARG A 250 -5.77 -13.50 -9.33
C ARG A 250 -7.04 -12.89 -8.74
N LEU A 251 -8.15 -13.14 -9.43
CA LEU A 251 -9.50 -12.83 -9.00
C LEU A 251 -10.23 -14.16 -8.76
N MET A 252 -10.85 -14.29 -7.59
CA MET A 252 -11.43 -15.53 -7.10
C MET A 252 -12.58 -15.23 -6.17
N ASP A 253 -13.50 -16.20 -6.06
CA ASP A 253 -14.64 -16.18 -5.17
C ASP A 253 -15.52 -14.93 -5.37
N ASP A 254 -16.42 -14.71 -4.43
CA ASP A 254 -17.16 -13.45 -4.32
C ASP A 254 -16.26 -12.42 -3.62
N ARG A 255 -16.02 -11.28 -4.27
CA ARG A 255 -15.31 -10.15 -3.70
C ARG A 255 -15.88 -8.86 -4.24
N ASP A 256 -16.22 -7.95 -3.32
CA ASP A 256 -16.58 -6.59 -3.70
C ASP A 256 -15.37 -5.83 -4.27
N TRP A 257 -15.59 -4.61 -4.75
CA TRP A 257 -14.55 -3.77 -5.34
C TRP A 257 -13.29 -3.69 -4.48
N TYR A 258 -12.18 -4.15 -5.07
CA TYR A 258 -10.86 -4.09 -4.46
C TYR A 258 -9.86 -3.54 -5.49
N CYS A 259 -8.94 -2.68 -5.05
CA CYS A 259 -7.87 -2.20 -5.91
C CYS A 259 -6.70 -3.18 -5.87
N TYR A 260 -6.41 -3.79 -7.01
CA TYR A 260 -5.25 -4.63 -7.19
C TYR A 260 -4.11 -3.80 -7.76
N GLU A 261 -2.93 -4.00 -7.20
CA GLU A 261 -1.73 -3.30 -7.61
C GLU A 261 -0.61 -4.30 -7.86
N ALA A 262 0.35 -3.91 -8.70
CA ALA A 262 1.49 -4.79 -8.98
C ALA A 262 2.23 -5.23 -7.70
N ASN A 263 2.27 -4.37 -6.69
CA ASN A 263 3.13 -4.56 -5.53
C ASN A 263 2.41 -5.07 -4.27
N ALA A 264 1.15 -5.51 -4.40
CA ALA A 264 0.25 -5.76 -3.27
C ALA A 264 0.64 -6.96 -2.37
N ILE A 265 1.53 -7.87 -2.79
CA ILE A 265 1.96 -9.02 -1.96
C ILE A 265 3.45 -8.97 -1.59
N SER A 266 4.25 -8.08 -2.16
CA SER A 266 5.66 -8.05 -1.75
C SER A 266 5.77 -7.53 -0.32
N THR A 267 6.45 -8.27 0.52
CA THR A 267 6.91 -7.81 1.85
C THR A 267 7.77 -6.56 1.83
N LEU A 268 8.02 -5.98 0.68
CA LEU A 268 8.74 -4.74 0.50
C LEU A 268 7.81 -3.63 0.03
N CYS A 269 6.57 -3.95 -0.42
CA CYS A 269 5.58 -3.10 -1.08
C CYS A 269 6.18 -1.80 -1.62
N VAL A 270 7.18 -1.91 -2.48
CA VAL A 270 7.77 -0.82 -3.24
C VAL A 270 7.58 -1.22 -4.68
N PRO A 271 7.22 -0.29 -5.59
CA PRO A 271 7.23 -0.56 -7.01
C PRO A 271 8.57 -1.17 -7.38
N GLN A 272 8.54 -2.46 -7.67
CA GLN A 272 9.72 -3.07 -8.22
C GLN A 272 9.96 -2.41 -9.57
N PRO A 273 11.22 -2.03 -9.87
CA PRO A 273 11.56 -1.64 -11.22
C PRO A 273 11.11 -2.73 -12.19
N ALA A 274 10.72 -2.32 -13.39
CA ALA A 274 10.31 -3.26 -14.42
C ALA A 274 11.42 -4.29 -14.66
N THR A 275 11.03 -5.56 -14.77
CA THR A 275 11.95 -6.69 -14.84
C THR A 275 12.48 -6.92 -16.26
N ALA A 276 11.77 -6.40 -17.26
CA ALA A 276 12.06 -6.55 -18.67
C ALA A 276 11.82 -5.24 -19.44
N THR A 277 12.53 -5.09 -20.56
CA THR A 277 12.23 -4.09 -21.59
C THR A 277 11.37 -4.77 -22.64
N CYS A 278 10.13 -4.35 -22.80
CA CYS A 278 9.18 -4.95 -23.73
C CYS A 278 7.99 -4.04 -24.06
N GLU A 279 7.31 -4.33 -25.15
CA GLU A 279 5.93 -3.89 -25.37
C GLU A 279 4.98 -4.88 -24.69
N SER A 280 4.13 -4.38 -23.81
CA SER A 280 3.27 -5.22 -22.99
C SER A 280 1.80 -4.86 -23.17
N THR A 281 0.95 -5.88 -23.27
CA THR A 281 -0.48 -5.71 -23.36
C THR A 281 -1.15 -6.20 -22.08
N LEU A 282 -2.02 -5.36 -21.51
CA LEU A 282 -2.85 -5.71 -20.37
C LEU A 282 -3.97 -6.64 -20.81
N THR A 283 -4.08 -7.78 -20.14
CA THR A 283 -5.13 -8.78 -20.38
C THR A 283 -5.78 -9.16 -19.06
N LEU A 284 -7.10 -9.25 -19.08
CA LEU A 284 -7.92 -9.91 -18.08
C LEU A 284 -8.53 -11.17 -18.73
N ALA A 285 -8.41 -12.32 -18.06
CA ALA A 285 -9.01 -13.56 -18.50
C ALA A 285 -9.84 -14.18 -17.37
N LEU A 286 -11.04 -14.65 -17.69
CA LEU A 286 -11.91 -15.42 -16.81
C LEU A 286 -12.05 -16.82 -17.38
N ASN A 287 -11.45 -17.81 -16.71
CA ASN A 287 -11.62 -19.22 -17.03
C ASN A 287 -12.34 -19.91 -15.88
N GLN A 288 -13.62 -20.20 -16.08
CA GLN A 288 -14.50 -20.82 -15.11
C GLN A 288 -14.56 -22.32 -15.33
N ILE A 289 -14.52 -23.07 -14.24
CA ILE A 289 -14.88 -24.49 -14.23
C ILE A 289 -15.91 -24.72 -13.13
N ASN A 290 -16.79 -25.70 -13.34
CA ASN A 290 -17.75 -26.06 -12.31
C ASN A 290 -17.02 -26.63 -11.10
N MET A 291 -17.23 -26.04 -9.93
CA MET A 291 -16.64 -26.48 -8.66
C MET A 291 -17.75 -26.73 -7.64
N PRO A 292 -17.63 -27.73 -6.76
CA PRO A 292 -18.67 -28.06 -5.77
C PRO A 292 -19.04 -26.94 -4.81
N TYR A 293 -18.19 -25.93 -4.66
CA TYR A 293 -18.39 -24.78 -3.76
C TYR A 293 -18.92 -23.53 -4.48
N LEU A 294 -19.14 -23.61 -5.79
CA LEU A 294 -19.72 -22.54 -6.62
C LEU A 294 -21.16 -22.89 -6.99
N ASP A 295 -21.98 -21.88 -7.22
CA ASP A 295 -23.34 -22.08 -7.72
C ASP A 295 -23.28 -22.23 -9.25
N SER A 296 -23.49 -23.44 -9.77
CA SER A 296 -23.44 -23.71 -11.20
C SER A 296 -24.57 -23.01 -11.99
N ASN A 297 -25.63 -22.57 -11.32
CA ASN A 297 -26.75 -21.83 -11.94
C ASN A 297 -26.50 -20.32 -11.95
N ARG A 298 -25.50 -19.82 -11.21
CA ARG A 298 -25.14 -18.41 -11.16
C ARG A 298 -23.95 -18.17 -12.11
N PRO A 299 -23.98 -17.14 -12.98
CA PRO A 299 -22.82 -16.86 -13.84
C PRO A 299 -21.60 -16.45 -13.01
N ALA A 300 -20.41 -16.76 -13.52
CA ALA A 300 -19.17 -16.23 -13.00
C ALA A 300 -18.89 -14.88 -13.67
N ARG A 301 -18.60 -13.86 -12.85
CA ARG A 301 -18.50 -12.47 -13.28
C ARG A 301 -17.27 -11.79 -12.73
N ILE A 302 -16.66 -10.94 -13.55
CA ILE A 302 -15.60 -10.02 -13.15
C ILE A 302 -15.89 -8.66 -13.74
N TRP A 303 -16.02 -7.66 -12.89
CA TRP A 303 -16.02 -6.26 -13.30
C TRP A 303 -14.63 -5.68 -13.12
N ILE A 304 -14.23 -4.79 -14.02
CA ILE A 304 -13.08 -3.91 -13.83
C ILE A 304 -13.44 -2.46 -14.08
N ASP A 305 -12.71 -1.58 -13.41
CA ASP A 305 -12.83 -0.13 -13.48
C ASP A 305 -11.52 0.53 -13.03
N GLU A 306 -11.38 1.84 -13.23
CA GLU A 306 -10.27 2.68 -12.78
C GLU A 306 -8.88 2.07 -13.07
N VAL A 307 -8.63 1.67 -14.31
CA VAL A 307 -7.33 1.12 -14.71
C VAL A 307 -6.31 2.26 -14.88
N LEU A 308 -5.28 2.25 -14.05
CA LEU A 308 -4.22 3.26 -13.99
C LEU A 308 -2.85 2.62 -14.21
N LEU A 309 -2.07 3.18 -15.13
CA LEU A 309 -0.68 2.82 -15.35
C LEU A 309 0.15 4.07 -15.64
N PHE A 310 1.06 4.41 -14.73
CA PHE A 310 1.92 5.56 -14.87
C PHE A 310 3.38 5.15 -14.74
N GLU A 311 4.24 5.77 -15.52
CA GLU A 311 5.66 5.87 -15.18
C GLU A 311 5.80 6.56 -13.81
N GLN A 312 6.76 6.17 -12.98
CA GLN A 312 6.95 6.77 -11.65
C GLN A 312 8.43 7.11 -11.46
N PRO A 313 8.75 8.30 -10.93
CA PRO A 313 10.12 8.60 -10.54
C PRO A 313 10.61 7.60 -9.48
N GLU A 314 11.92 7.49 -9.35
CA GLU A 314 12.49 6.86 -8.18
C GLU A 314 12.19 7.68 -6.94
N VAL A 315 11.88 6.98 -5.84
CA VAL A 315 11.52 7.60 -4.57
C VAL A 315 12.58 7.18 -3.55
N GLU A 316 13.36 8.15 -3.10
CA GLU A 316 14.24 8.02 -1.95
C GLU A 316 13.56 8.63 -0.72
N ILE A 317 13.69 7.97 0.42
CA ILE A 317 13.04 8.40 1.66
C ILE A 317 14.12 8.50 2.73
N ARG A 318 14.19 9.67 3.37
CA ARG A 318 15.10 9.95 4.48
C ARG A 318 14.29 10.36 5.70
N THR A 319 14.39 9.55 6.76
CA THR A 319 13.91 9.94 8.08
C THR A 319 14.98 10.79 8.75
N THR A 320 14.61 11.88 9.41
CA THR A 320 15.52 12.60 10.32
C THR A 320 16.04 11.67 11.44
N PRO A 321 17.28 11.83 11.94
CA PRO A 321 18.03 10.77 12.65
C PRO A 321 17.47 10.49 14.07
N ALA A 322 17.05 9.27 14.42
CA ALA A 322 17.79 8.19 15.13
C ALA A 322 16.91 6.90 15.19
N GLY A 323 17.46 5.69 15.40
CA GLY A 323 16.67 4.45 15.63
C GLY A 323 17.03 3.16 14.85
N PHE A 324 16.38 2.04 15.18
CA PHE A 324 16.62 0.66 14.71
C PHE A 324 15.65 0.21 13.62
N PHE A 325 15.76 -0.99 13.02
CA PHE A 325 14.88 -1.46 11.91
C PHE A 325 14.10 -2.74 12.24
N THR A 326 12.82 -2.82 11.82
CA THR A 326 12.12 -4.11 11.67
C THR A 326 11.88 -4.47 10.23
N TYR A 327 12.34 -5.67 9.90
CA TYR A 327 11.86 -6.44 8.77
C TYR A 327 10.53 -7.11 9.11
N ARG A 328 9.41 -6.38 9.11
CA ARG A 328 8.11 -7.04 9.02
C ARG A 328 7.79 -7.30 7.55
N ARG A 329 8.41 -8.38 7.05
CA ARG A 329 7.87 -9.07 5.90
C ARG A 329 6.49 -9.60 6.31
N ALA A 330 5.41 -9.14 5.66
CA ALA A 330 4.08 -9.72 5.79
C ALA A 330 4.15 -11.26 5.82
N ALA A 331 3.35 -11.88 6.69
CA ALA A 331 3.31 -13.32 6.90
C ALA A 331 3.00 -14.13 5.62
N THR A 332 2.59 -13.48 4.53
CA THR A 332 2.27 -14.08 3.24
C THR A 332 3.47 -14.37 2.35
N CYS A 333 4.71 -14.05 2.74
CA CYS A 333 5.91 -14.43 1.97
C CYS A 333 6.73 -15.56 2.60
N LEU A 334 6.07 -16.37 3.43
CA LEU A 334 6.56 -17.69 3.82
C LEU A 334 5.99 -18.78 2.91
N ASP A 335 5.55 -18.44 1.70
CA ASP A 335 5.30 -19.41 0.64
C ASP A 335 6.60 -19.88 -0.04
N GLN A 336 7.71 -19.14 0.12
CA GLN A 336 9.05 -19.60 -0.24
C GLN A 336 9.87 -20.01 0.99
N PRO A 337 10.47 -21.23 1.00
CA PRO A 337 11.39 -21.63 2.04
C PRO A 337 12.56 -20.62 2.15
N MET A 338 12.87 -20.15 3.36
CA MET A 338 13.93 -19.15 3.62
C MET A 338 15.33 -19.55 3.09
N PHE A 339 15.52 -20.81 2.69
CA PHE A 339 16.76 -21.32 2.09
C PHE A 339 17.04 -20.76 0.67
N ALA A 340 16.07 -20.09 0.03
CA ALA A 340 16.18 -19.63 -1.36
C ALA A 340 16.67 -18.17 -1.53
N VAL A 341 16.93 -17.41 -0.45
CA VAL A 341 17.41 -16.02 -0.54
C VAL A 341 18.86 -15.95 -0.04
N PRO A 342 19.87 -16.13 -0.92
CA PRO A 342 21.28 -16.21 -0.52
C PRO A 342 21.84 -14.90 0.05
N ARG A 343 21.17 -13.76 -0.17
CA ARG A 343 21.54 -12.46 0.40
C ARG A 343 20.30 -11.57 0.51
N LEU A 344 19.98 -11.12 1.72
CA LEU A 344 18.95 -10.09 1.90
C LEU A 344 19.51 -8.73 1.46
N PRO A 345 18.75 -7.91 0.73
CA PRO A 345 19.16 -6.53 0.46
C PRO A 345 19.26 -5.75 1.78
N GLU A 346 20.10 -4.71 1.79
CA GLU A 346 20.24 -3.80 2.93
C GLU A 346 18.87 -3.22 3.34
N PRO A 347 18.61 -3.07 4.65
CA PRO A 347 17.36 -2.47 5.13
C PRO A 347 17.27 -1.04 4.66
N ARG A 348 16.05 -0.62 4.29
CA ARG A 348 15.81 0.75 3.84
C ARG A 348 15.54 1.68 5.03
N PRO A 349 15.88 2.98 4.93
CA PRO A 349 15.73 3.95 6.02
C PRO A 349 14.35 3.99 6.70
N TYR A 350 13.26 3.70 5.99
CA TYR A 350 11.88 3.71 6.50
C TYR A 350 11.42 2.38 7.11
N GLU A 351 12.24 1.32 7.04
CA GLU A 351 11.98 0.05 7.74
C GLU A 351 12.40 0.15 9.22
N LYS A 352 12.78 1.36 9.64
CA LYS A 352 13.30 1.72 10.93
C LYS A 352 12.19 1.82 11.98
N ILE A 353 12.22 1.00 13.03
CA ILE A 353 11.34 1.04 14.19
C ILE A 353 12.13 0.88 15.49
N GLU A 354 11.70 1.56 16.55
CA GLU A 354 12.29 1.45 17.89
C GLU A 354 11.43 0.62 18.87
N LYS A 355 10.15 0.39 18.53
CA LYS A 355 9.18 -0.33 19.37
C LYS A 355 8.07 -0.96 18.51
N LEU A 356 7.61 -2.16 18.88
CA LEU A 356 6.36 -2.76 18.41
C LEU A 356 5.31 -2.58 19.49
N SER A 357 4.32 -1.71 19.31
CA SER A 357 3.24 -1.49 20.29
C SER A 357 2.01 -2.34 20.05
N ASP A 358 1.76 -2.83 18.82
CA ASP A 358 0.60 -3.67 18.49
C ASP A 358 0.97 -4.73 17.45
N VAL A 359 1.09 -5.97 17.91
CA VAL A 359 1.57 -7.08 17.08
C VAL A 359 0.46 -7.99 16.59
N ALA A 360 -0.70 -8.03 17.25
CA ALA A 360 -1.84 -8.88 16.88
C ALA A 360 -3.15 -8.34 17.49
N ALA A 361 -4.29 -8.55 16.83
CA ALA A 361 -5.60 -8.33 17.44
C ALA A 361 -5.88 -9.37 18.54
N LEU A 362 -6.85 -9.10 19.43
CA LEU A 362 -7.25 -10.05 20.47
C LEU A 362 -7.67 -11.40 19.84
N GLY A 363 -6.97 -12.48 20.19
CA GLY A 363 -7.21 -13.83 19.66
C GLY A 363 -6.43 -14.20 18.39
N GLU A 364 -5.69 -13.27 17.80
CA GLU A 364 -4.87 -13.51 16.61
C GLU A 364 -3.48 -14.02 16.99
N ARG A 365 -3.05 -15.13 16.38
CA ARG A 365 -1.67 -15.63 16.51
C ARG A 365 -0.83 -15.06 15.37
N LYS A 366 0.15 -14.19 15.66
CA LYS A 366 1.13 -13.72 14.67
C LYS A 366 2.53 -14.21 14.97
N LEU A 367 3.19 -14.72 13.93
CA LEU A 367 4.63 -14.90 13.92
C LEU A 367 5.31 -13.53 13.76
N ILE A 368 6.31 -13.25 14.59
CA ILE A 368 7.17 -12.08 14.47
C ILE A 368 8.56 -12.55 14.11
N THR A 369 9.11 -12.04 13.01
CA THR A 369 10.49 -12.26 12.62
C THR A 369 11.25 -10.95 12.77
N LEU A 370 12.35 -10.96 13.53
CA LEU A 370 13.24 -9.82 13.71
C LEU A 370 14.52 -10.07 12.91
N GLY A 371 14.88 -9.15 12.02
CA GLY A 371 16.17 -9.15 11.33
C GLY A 371 17.05 -8.04 11.87
N ILE A 372 18.33 -8.32 12.10
CA ILE A 372 19.28 -7.32 12.63
C ILE A 372 20.37 -7.12 11.61
N HIS A 373 20.54 -5.87 11.20
CA HIS A 373 21.65 -5.43 10.38
C HIS A 373 22.56 -4.54 11.22
N ALA A 374 23.86 -4.84 11.25
CA ALA A 374 24.85 -4.03 11.95
C ALA A 374 26.09 -3.87 11.07
N ALA A 375 26.60 -2.64 11.01
CA ALA A 375 27.83 -2.32 10.28
C ALA A 375 29.10 -2.89 10.97
N ALA A 376 28.96 -3.38 12.20
CA ALA A 376 30.01 -4.00 12.99
C ALA A 376 29.49 -5.28 13.67
N PRO A 377 30.36 -6.22 14.08
CA PRO A 377 29.96 -7.43 14.79
C PRO A 377 29.18 -7.11 16.06
N ILE A 378 28.01 -7.73 16.19
CA ILE A 378 27.15 -7.58 17.37
C ILE A 378 27.73 -8.44 18.49
N ARG A 379 28.15 -7.80 19.59
CA ARG A 379 28.74 -8.49 20.76
C ARG A 379 27.70 -9.16 21.66
N GLY A 380 26.42 -8.81 21.50
CA GLY A 380 25.30 -9.40 22.22
C GLY A 380 23.99 -8.78 21.76
N LEU A 381 22.93 -9.60 21.75
CA LEU A 381 21.57 -9.18 21.48
C LEU A 381 20.71 -9.56 22.67
N ARG A 382 19.95 -8.60 23.22
CA ARG A 382 18.94 -8.86 24.24
C ARG A 382 17.57 -8.51 23.67
N LEU A 383 16.70 -9.50 23.60
CA LEU A 383 15.28 -9.31 23.29
C LEU A 383 14.51 -9.35 24.61
N GLU A 384 13.90 -8.23 24.99
CA GLU A 384 12.99 -8.16 26.13
C GLU A 384 11.56 -8.18 25.60
N VAL A 385 10.80 -9.20 25.97
CA VAL A 385 9.37 -9.31 25.66
C VAL A 385 8.60 -9.00 26.93
N GLY A 386 7.91 -7.86 26.96
CA GLY A 386 7.03 -7.46 28.05
C GLY A 386 5.71 -8.24 28.05
N ASP A 387 4.87 -8.01 29.06
CA ASP A 387 3.61 -8.74 29.28
C ASP A 387 2.74 -8.78 28.00
N LEU A 388 2.56 -9.97 27.44
CA LEU A 388 1.71 -10.22 26.26
C LEU A 388 0.22 -10.17 26.60
N LYS A 389 -0.12 -9.93 27.87
CA LYS A 389 -1.48 -9.68 28.32
C LYS A 389 -1.86 -8.25 27.94
N GLY A 390 -2.30 -8.08 26.70
CA GLY A 390 -3.15 -6.93 26.37
C GLY A 390 -4.37 -6.86 27.31
N PRO A 391 -5.08 -5.72 27.36
CA PRO A 391 -6.32 -5.62 28.12
C PRO A 391 -7.28 -6.74 27.68
N GLY A 392 -7.52 -7.73 28.56
CA GLY A 392 -8.33 -8.93 28.29
C GLY A 392 -7.61 -10.29 28.32
N ALA A 393 -6.31 -10.34 28.62
CA ALA A 393 -5.50 -11.52 29.00
C ALA A 393 -5.97 -12.91 28.48
N ALA A 394 -5.52 -13.29 27.28
CA ALA A 394 -5.46 -14.71 26.91
C ALA A 394 -4.23 -15.37 27.59
N VAL A 395 -4.45 -16.49 28.26
CA VAL A 395 -3.37 -17.34 28.81
C VAL A 395 -2.82 -18.22 27.69
N LEU A 396 -1.50 -18.22 27.49
CA LEU A 396 -0.83 -19.16 26.59
C LEU A 396 -0.99 -20.59 27.15
N GLY A 397 -1.67 -21.45 26.40
CA GLY A 397 -1.71 -22.91 26.63
C GLY A 397 -0.70 -23.62 25.75
#